data_AF-A0A6N0NX53-F1
#
_entry.id   AF-A0A6N0NX53-F1
#
_cell.length_a   1.000
_cell.length_b   1.000
_cell.length_c   1.000
_cell.angle_alpha   90.00
_cell.angle_beta   90.00
_cell.angle_gamma   90.00
#
_symmetry.space_group_name_H-M   'P 1'
#
loop_
_entity.id
_entity.type
_entity.pdbx_description
1 polymer ?
#
loop_
_entity_poly.entity_id
_entity_poly.type
_entity_poly.pdbx_seq_one_letter_code
_entity_poly.pdbx_strand_id
1 'polypeptide(L)'
;MSSLSQAPSKAQGNVDLLNQATKIAISASAPRPGGRGPQVNSSTINNLIAFLQSRRDVNVLLLLIMRQMGRGEIDNNTGKLLLESLKNLDVDRALTLLGYVKWAFETLTARNITVNRNLLGKDPSFMDLVKAIS
;
A
#
# COMPACT_ATOMS: atom_id res chain seq x y z
N MET A 1 12.92 -2.65 37.97
CA MET A 1 12.79 -1.54 37.00
C MET A 1 12.07 -2.09 35.79
N SER A 2 10.75 -1.92 35.73
CA SER A 2 9.94 -2.39 34.60
C SER A 2 10.02 -1.37 33.49
N SER A 3 10.66 -1.72 32.37
CA SER A 3 10.63 -0.94 31.14
C SER A 3 9.22 -1.02 30.54
N LEU A 4 8.41 -0.02 30.86
CA LEU A 4 7.18 0.29 30.13
C LEU A 4 7.55 0.57 28.68
N SER A 5 7.32 -0.41 27.80
CA SER A 5 7.32 -0.22 26.36
C SER A 5 6.25 0.83 26.03
N GLN A 6 6.68 2.08 25.83
CA GLN A 6 5.79 3.16 25.43
C GLN A 6 5.25 2.84 24.03
N ALA A 7 3.93 2.78 23.90
CA ALA A 7 3.29 2.68 22.60
C ALA A 7 3.77 3.83 21.70
N PRO A 8 4.09 3.56 20.42
CA PRO A 8 4.60 4.60 19.52
C PRO A 8 3.60 5.76 19.40
N SER A 9 4.13 6.98 19.30
CA SER A 9 3.30 8.18 19.19
C SER A 9 2.43 8.15 17.92
N LYS A 10 1.28 8.83 17.93
CA LYS A 10 0.39 8.93 16.75
C LYS A 10 1.13 9.42 15.50
N ALA A 11 2.08 10.34 15.67
CA ALA A 11 2.91 10.86 14.59
C ALA A 11 3.80 9.76 13.97
N GLN A 12 4.46 8.96 14.82
CA GLN A 12 5.25 7.81 14.35
C GLN A 12 4.37 6.79 13.62
N GLY A 13 3.18 6.51 14.17
CA GLY A 13 2.22 5.60 13.55
C GLY A 13 1.78 6.05 12.14
N ASN A 14 1.64 7.35 11.88
CA ASN A 14 1.31 7.86 10.56
C ASN A 14 2.46 7.76 9.55
N VAL A 15 3.69 8.01 10.00
CA VAL A 15 4.90 7.83 9.17
C VAL A 15 5.07 6.37 8.76
N ASP A 16 4.83 5.45 9.71
CA ASP A 16 4.90 4.01 9.42
C ASP A 16 3.86 3.59 8.37
N LEU A 17 2.63 4.10 8.46
CA LEU A 17 1.58 3.86 7.45
C LEU A 17 1.96 4.44 6.07
N LEU A 18 2.56 5.63 6.02
CA LEU A 18 3.03 6.23 4.77
C LEU A 18 4.16 5.42 4.13
N ASN A 19 5.09 4.91 4.93
CA ASN A 19 6.17 4.05 4.46
C ASN A 19 5.62 2.72 3.93
N GLN A 20 4.70 2.08 4.65
CA GLN A 20 4.03 0.86 4.20
C GLN A 20 3.26 1.09 2.90
N ALA A 21 2.48 2.18 2.85
CA ALA A 21 1.73 2.56 1.66
C ALA A 21 2.63 2.76 0.43
N THR A 22 3.77 3.41 0.64
CA THR A 22 4.78 3.65 -0.41
C THR A 22 5.30 2.32 -0.97
N LYS A 23 5.66 1.37 -0.10
CA LYS A 23 6.13 0.03 -0.51
C LYS A 23 5.07 -0.73 -1.31
N ILE A 24 3.83 -0.74 -0.82
CA ILE A 24 2.70 -1.38 -1.51
C ILE A 24 2.47 -0.74 -2.88
N ALA A 25 2.46 0.60 -2.95
CA ALA A 25 2.20 1.33 -4.20
C ALA A 25 3.31 1.13 -5.24
N ILE A 26 4.57 1.06 -4.82
CA ILE A 26 5.71 0.77 -5.71
C ILE A 26 5.59 -0.65 -6.28
N SER A 27 5.26 -1.63 -5.44
CA SER A 27 5.00 -3.00 -5.90
C SER A 27 3.83 -3.05 -6.89
N ALA A 28 2.70 -2.44 -6.51
CA ALA A 28 1.48 -2.42 -7.32
C ALA A 28 1.68 -1.75 -8.69
N SER A 29 2.48 -0.67 -8.73
CA SER A 29 2.75 0.13 -9.93
C SER A 29 3.89 -0.41 -10.80
N ALA A 30 4.55 -1.49 -10.39
CA ALA A 30 5.59 -2.12 -11.18
C ALA A 30 5.03 -2.52 -12.57
N PRO A 31 5.83 -2.44 -13.64
CA PRO A 31 5.36 -2.87 -14.96
C PRO A 31 5.01 -4.36 -14.98
N ARG A 32 3.90 -4.73 -15.61
CA ARG A 32 3.60 -6.15 -15.85
C ARG A 32 4.62 -6.78 -16.82
N PRO A 33 5.05 -8.03 -16.58
CA PRO A 33 5.85 -8.77 -17.56
C PRO A 33 5.11 -8.85 -18.91
N GLY A 34 5.77 -8.39 -19.98
CA GLY A 34 5.23 -8.45 -21.35
C GLY A 34 4.03 -7.55 -21.66
N GLY A 35 3.62 -6.67 -20.72
CA GLY A 35 2.41 -5.86 -20.85
C GLY A 35 2.66 -4.35 -20.83
N ARG A 36 1.63 -3.58 -21.19
CA ARG A 36 1.54 -2.14 -20.90
C ARG A 36 0.70 -1.95 -19.64
N GLY A 37 1.29 -1.33 -18.62
CA GLY A 37 0.58 -0.94 -17.40
C GLY A 37 1.07 -1.62 -16.11
N PRO A 38 0.49 -1.21 -14.96
CA PRO A 38 0.90 -1.65 -13.63
C PRO A 38 0.49 -3.10 -13.33
N GLN A 39 1.20 -3.74 -12.40
CA GLN A 39 0.87 -5.09 -11.90
C GLN A 39 -0.54 -5.18 -11.35
N VAL A 40 -0.97 -4.16 -10.62
CA VAL A 40 -2.32 -4.04 -10.06
C VAL A 40 -3.05 -2.87 -10.72
N ASN A 41 -4.31 -3.09 -11.11
CA ASN A 41 -5.14 -2.03 -11.70
C ASN A 41 -5.58 -1.03 -10.63
N SER A 42 -5.72 0.26 -10.97
CA SER A 42 -6.20 1.30 -10.05
C SER A 42 -7.56 0.98 -9.43
N SER A 43 -8.46 0.34 -10.20
CA SER A 43 -9.77 -0.12 -9.75
C SER A 43 -9.67 -1.11 -8.59
N THR A 44 -8.62 -1.95 -8.55
CA THR A 44 -8.44 -2.93 -7.49
C THR A 44 -8.23 -2.24 -6.13
N ILE A 45 -7.42 -1.19 -6.06
CA ILE A 45 -7.19 -0.43 -4.82
C ILE A 45 -8.49 0.24 -4.35
N ASN A 46 -9.24 0.87 -5.27
CA ASN A 46 -10.54 1.48 -4.96
C ASN A 46 -11.55 0.45 -4.45
N ASN A 47 -11.56 -0.75 -5.03
CA ASN A 47 -12.44 -1.83 -4.60
C ASN A 47 -12.12 -2.31 -3.19
N LEU A 48 -10.84 -2.36 -2.78
CA LEU A 48 -10.45 -2.70 -1.41
C LEU A 48 -10.95 -1.65 -0.40
N ILE A 49 -10.84 -0.36 -0.74
CA ILE A 49 -11.34 0.73 0.09
C ILE A 49 -12.86 0.64 0.23
N ALA A 50 -13.58 0.55 -0.89
CA ALA A 50 -15.04 0.47 -0.89
C ALA A 50 -15.55 -0.78 -0.14
N PHE A 51 -14.85 -1.90 -0.29
CA PHE A 51 -15.16 -3.12 0.45
C PHE A 51 -15.01 -2.92 1.96
N LEU A 52 -13.89 -2.35 2.41
CA LEU A 52 -13.67 -2.11 3.84
C LEU A 52 -14.64 -1.06 4.41
N GLN A 53 -14.97 -0.02 3.65
CA GLN A 53 -15.99 0.97 4.04
C GLN A 53 -17.37 0.33 4.25
N SER A 54 -17.76 -0.62 3.38
CA SER A 54 -19.06 -1.29 3.47
C SER A 54 -19.13 -2.40 4.52
N ARG A 55 -18.10 -3.24 4.61
CA ARG A 55 -18.08 -4.40 5.52
C ARG A 55 -17.58 -4.08 6.92
N ARG A 56 -16.75 -3.04 7.06
CA ARG A 56 -16.15 -2.59 8.33
C ARG A 56 -15.48 -3.75 9.09
N ASP A 57 -14.85 -4.68 8.38
CA ASP A 57 -14.14 -5.83 8.94
C ASP A 57 -12.84 -6.09 8.18
N VAL A 58 -11.71 -5.96 8.88
CA VAL A 58 -10.37 -6.13 8.32
C VAL A 58 -10.08 -7.60 8.02
N ASN A 59 -10.54 -8.55 8.82
CA ASN A 59 -10.30 -9.98 8.57
C ASN A 59 -10.98 -10.43 7.28
N VAL A 60 -12.18 -9.94 7.02
CA VAL A 60 -12.89 -10.20 5.76
C VAL A 60 -12.17 -9.53 4.58
N LEU A 61 -11.59 -8.34 4.78
CA LEU A 61 -10.73 -7.71 3.76
C LEU A 61 -9.49 -8.54 3.46
N LEU A 62 -8.82 -9.13 4.46
CA LEU A 62 -7.66 -10.01 4.24
C LEU A 62 -8.05 -11.23 3.39
N LEU A 63 -9.20 -11.85 3.67
CA LEU A 63 -9.72 -12.95 2.85
C LEU A 63 -10.00 -12.52 1.40
N LEU A 64 -10.56 -11.32 1.21
CA LEU A 64 -10.76 -10.77 -0.12
C LEU A 64 -9.42 -10.60 -0.86
N ILE A 65 -8.39 -10.06 -0.20
CA ILE A 65 -7.06 -9.89 -0.80
C ILE A 65 -6.49 -11.23 -1.23
N MET A 66 -6.54 -12.26 -0.38
CA MET A 66 -6.10 -13.62 -0.73
C MET A 66 -6.85 -14.18 -1.94
N ARG A 67 -8.17 -13.98 -2.00
CA ARG A 67 -8.98 -14.39 -3.15
C ARG A 67 -8.54 -13.67 -4.43
N GLN A 68 -8.25 -12.37 -4.36
CA GLN A 68 -7.80 -11.60 -5.52
C GLN A 68 -6.37 -11.96 -5.98
N MET A 69 -5.52 -12.39 -5.06
CA MET A 69 -4.24 -13.01 -5.40
C MET A 69 -4.45 -14.30 -6.20
N GLY A 70 -5.35 -15.18 -5.76
CA GLY A 70 -5.68 -16.41 -6.47
C GLY A 70 -6.28 -16.20 -7.88
N ARG A 71 -6.84 -15.01 -8.14
CA ARG A 71 -7.39 -14.61 -9.45
C ARG A 71 -6.39 -13.88 -10.34
N GLY A 72 -5.19 -13.57 -9.84
CA GLY A 72 -4.21 -12.74 -10.54
C GLY A 72 -4.60 -11.27 -10.65
N GLU A 73 -5.62 -10.80 -9.91
CA GLU A 73 -6.00 -9.37 -9.86
C GLU A 73 -5.03 -8.56 -8.98
N ILE A 74 -4.41 -9.22 -8.00
CA ILE A 74 -3.31 -8.71 -7.17
C ILE A 74 -2.14 -9.67 -7.34
N ASP A 75 -0.97 -9.18 -7.72
CA ASP A 75 0.22 -10.03 -7.80
C ASP A 75 0.68 -10.49 -6.40
N ASN A 76 1.48 -11.55 -6.35
CA ASN A 76 1.91 -12.15 -5.08
C ASN A 76 2.70 -11.20 -4.18
N ASN A 77 3.51 -10.29 -4.74
CA ASN A 77 4.34 -9.40 -3.94
C ASN A 77 3.48 -8.32 -3.30
N THR A 78 2.63 -7.67 -4.09
CA THR A 78 1.70 -6.65 -3.60
C THR A 78 0.72 -7.24 -2.59
N GLY A 79 0.20 -8.45 -2.85
CA GLY A 79 -0.70 -9.15 -1.94
C GLY A 79 -0.08 -9.43 -0.58
N LYS A 80 1.17 -9.92 -0.54
CA LYS A 80 1.90 -10.14 0.72
C LYS A 80 2.10 -8.84 1.50
N LEU A 81 2.50 -7.76 0.83
CA LEU A 81 2.69 -6.45 1.48
C LEU A 81 1.39 -5.92 2.07
N LEU A 82 0.27 -6.06 1.35
CA LEU A 82 -1.05 -5.70 1.84
C LEU A 82 -1.44 -6.50 3.08
N LEU A 83 -1.33 -7.84 3.02
CA LEU A 83 -1.68 -8.71 4.15
C LEU A 83 -0.85 -8.41 5.40
N GLU A 84 0.47 -8.26 5.24
CA GLU A 84 1.38 -7.94 6.34
C GLU A 84 1.07 -6.58 6.98
N SER A 85 0.75 -5.58 6.15
CA SER A 85 0.49 -4.22 6.64
C SER A 85 -0.90 -4.05 7.26
N LEU A 86 -1.88 -4.87 6.87
CA LEU A 86 -3.27 -4.76 7.31
C LEU A 86 -3.62 -5.66 8.52
N LYS A 87 -2.94 -6.80 8.71
CA LYS A 87 -3.40 -7.89 9.62
C LYS A 87 -3.62 -7.54 11.10
N ASN A 88 -3.12 -6.41 11.56
CA ASN A 88 -3.26 -5.96 12.96
C ASN A 88 -3.85 -4.54 13.06
N LEU A 89 -4.38 -4.00 11.97
CA LEU A 89 -4.98 -2.67 11.96
C LEU A 89 -6.46 -2.74 12.31
N ASP A 90 -6.94 -1.72 13.03
CA ASP A 90 -8.36 -1.43 13.09
C ASP A 90 -8.85 -0.90 11.73
N VAL A 91 -10.18 -0.83 11.56
CA VAL A 91 -10.82 -0.43 10.31
C VAL A 91 -10.38 0.96 9.86
N ASP A 92 -10.25 1.92 10.77
CA ASP A 92 -9.99 3.32 10.41
C ASP A 92 -8.52 3.52 10.01
N ARG A 93 -7.59 2.83 10.68
CA ARG A 93 -6.17 2.78 10.29
C ARG A 93 -5.98 2.00 8.99
N ALA A 94 -6.72 0.91 8.77
CA ALA A 94 -6.68 0.17 7.52
C ALA A 94 -7.21 1.02 6.34
N LEU A 95 -8.29 1.78 6.54
CA LEU A 95 -8.77 2.74 5.54
C LEU A 95 -7.75 3.85 5.28
N THR A 96 -7.11 4.37 6.32
CA THR A 96 -6.04 5.37 6.20
C THR A 96 -4.89 4.83 5.37
N LEU A 97 -4.41 3.62 5.67
CA LEU A 97 -3.36 2.95 4.90
C LEU A 97 -3.74 2.80 3.43
N LEU A 98 -4.93 2.26 3.13
CA LEU A 98 -5.38 2.05 1.75
C LEU A 98 -5.56 3.37 1.00
N GLY A 99 -5.99 4.43 1.69
CA GLY A 99 -6.04 5.79 1.13
C GLY A 99 -4.66 6.30 0.72
N TYR A 100 -3.64 6.12 1.58
CA TYR A 100 -2.26 6.45 1.23
C TYR A 100 -1.72 5.60 0.09
N VAL A 101 -2.04 4.30 0.05
CA VAL A 101 -1.68 3.41 -1.07
C VAL A 101 -2.26 3.95 -2.38
N LYS A 102 -3.53 4.34 -2.39
CA LYS A 102 -4.20 4.91 -3.56
C LYS A 102 -3.46 6.15 -4.07
N TRP A 103 -3.20 7.13 -3.21
CA TRP A 103 -2.57 8.37 -3.63
C TRP A 103 -1.13 8.16 -4.11
N ALA A 104 -0.34 7.35 -3.41
CA ALA A 104 1.02 7.03 -3.84
C ALA A 104 1.02 6.28 -5.20
N PHE A 105 0.08 5.35 -5.40
CA PHE A 105 -0.07 4.63 -6.66
C PHE A 105 -0.48 5.55 -7.81
N GLU A 106 -1.42 6.47 -7.57
CA GLU A 106 -1.84 7.47 -8.55
C GLU A 106 -0.67 8.37 -8.97
N THR A 107 0.17 8.80 -8.02
CA THR A 107 1.40 9.54 -8.31
C THR A 107 2.38 8.72 -9.17
N LEU A 108 2.58 7.45 -8.84
CA LEU A 108 3.51 6.56 -9.55
C LEU A 108 3.05 6.15 -10.97
N THR A 109 1.77 6.33 -11.26
CA THR A 109 1.15 5.94 -12.54
C THR A 109 0.63 7.13 -13.35
N ALA A 110 0.73 8.35 -12.80
CA ALA A 110 0.35 9.58 -13.47
C ALA A 110 1.23 9.83 -14.71
N ARG A 111 0.60 10.26 -15.82
CA ARG A 111 1.30 10.51 -17.09
C ARG A 111 2.16 11.77 -17.08
N ASN A 112 1.86 12.70 -16.18
CA ASN A 112 2.50 14.01 -16.07
C ASN A 112 3.51 14.10 -14.92
N ILE A 113 3.84 12.97 -14.28
CA ILE A 113 4.83 12.90 -13.22
C ILE A 113 5.93 11.93 -13.67
N THR A 114 7.15 12.43 -13.78
CA THR A 114 8.33 11.58 -14.00
C THR A 114 8.85 11.13 -12.65
N VAL A 115 8.89 9.82 -12.43
CA VAL A 115 9.43 9.23 -11.20
C VAL A 115 10.79 8.62 -11.48
N ASN A 116 11.83 9.13 -10.83
CA ASN A 116 13.17 8.53 -10.89
C ASN A 116 13.21 7.28 -10.00
N ARG A 117 12.85 6.12 -10.57
CA ARG A 117 12.80 4.84 -9.85
C ARG A 117 14.17 4.39 -9.28
N ASN A 118 15.29 4.92 -9.76
CA ASN A 118 16.62 4.59 -9.21
C ASN A 118 16.83 5.14 -7.80
N LEU A 119 16.04 6.13 -7.39
CA LEU A 119 16.05 6.69 -6.02
C LEU A 119 15.17 5.89 -5.06
N LEU A 120 14.37 4.95 -5.58
CA LEU A 120 13.56 4.04 -4.79
C LEU A 120 14.40 2.79 -4.48
N GLY A 121 15.05 2.80 -3.32
CA GLY A 121 15.86 1.68 -2.86
C GLY A 121 15.05 0.40 -2.59
N LYS A 122 15.71 -0.61 -2.03
CA LYS A 122 15.09 -1.92 -1.72
C LYS A 122 13.97 -1.81 -0.66
N ASP A 123 14.08 -0.86 0.25
CA ASP A 123 13.10 -0.61 1.31
C ASP A 123 12.68 0.87 1.33
N PRO A 124 11.88 1.34 0.34
CA PRO A 124 11.62 2.74 0.13
C PRO A 124 10.74 3.33 1.23
N SER A 125 11.10 4.53 1.70
CA SER A 125 10.29 5.36 2.57
C SER A 125 9.43 6.35 1.77
N PHE A 126 8.45 6.96 2.42
CA PHE A 126 7.68 8.05 1.82
C PHE A 126 8.57 9.22 1.37
N MET A 127 9.61 9.54 2.15
CA MET A 127 10.55 10.62 1.77
C MET A 127 11.38 10.26 0.54
N ASP A 128 11.63 8.98 0.28
CA ASP A 128 12.30 8.56 -0.96
C ASP A 128 11.38 8.74 -2.16
N LEU A 129 10.08 8.50 -2.01
CA LEU A 129 9.10 8.83 -3.05
C LEU A 129 9.04 10.33 -3.32
N VAL A 130 9.06 11.18 -2.28
CA VAL A 130 9.11 12.65 -2.44
C VAL A 130 10.37 13.07 -3.20
N LYS A 131 11.54 12.52 -2.85
CA LYS A 131 12.80 12.79 -3.57
C LYS A 131 12.78 12.30 -5.02
N ALA A 132 12.09 11.19 -5.30
CA ALA A 132 12.02 10.60 -6.62
C ALA A 132 11.17 11.38 -7.63
N ILE A 133 10.33 12.32 -7.15
CA ILE A 133 9.47 13.18 -7.96
C ILE A 133 9.86 14.66 -7.94
N SER A 134 10.83 15.03 -7.09
CA SER A 134 11.37 16.39 -7.00
C SER A 134 12.49 16.60 -8.01
#